data_AF-A0AAV0WU77-F1
#
_entry.id   AF-A0AAV0WU77-F1
#
_cell.length_a   1.000
_cell.length_b   1.000
_cell.length_c   1.000
_cell.angle_alpha   90.00
_cell.angle_beta   90.00
_cell.angle_gamma   90.00
#
_symmetry.space_group_name_H-M   'P 1'
#
loop_
_entity.id
_entity.type
_entity.pdbx_description
1 polymer ?
#
loop_
_entity_poly.entity_id
_entity_poly.type
_entity_poly.pdbx_seq_one_letter_code
_entity_poly.pdbx_strand_id
1 'polypeptide(L)'
;MDQRGMEKYRIRNSIKRESKKSKETFLDSIFTELNVQLKSGQMNKAYRIVQKIFRDRKIKLTCIKRKKWRDSVSRTRNSEGKDRAILKEEFEKALNKLKDRNASGVDKMPAEFIKKQWRKHQEYILYELV
;
A
#
# COMPACT_ATOMS: atom_id res chain seq x y z
N MET A 1 23.23 13.70 -30.47
CA MET A 1 23.20 12.85 -29.25
C MET A 1 24.54 12.14 -29.18
N ASP A 2 25.28 12.31 -28.08
CA ASP A 2 26.64 11.77 -27.97
C ASP A 2 26.65 10.27 -27.61
N GLN A 3 27.69 9.56 -28.02
CA GLN A 3 27.87 8.11 -27.79
C GLN A 3 27.79 7.74 -26.30
N ARG A 4 28.33 8.60 -25.42
CA ARG A 4 28.23 8.45 -23.95
C ARG A 4 26.79 8.56 -23.43
N GLY A 5 25.95 9.34 -24.10
CA GLY A 5 24.53 9.49 -23.76
C GLY A 5 23.74 8.22 -24.09
N MET A 6 24.00 7.63 -25.26
CA MET A 6 23.38 6.38 -25.70
C MET A 6 23.71 5.21 -24.77
N GLU A 7 24.96 5.10 -24.33
CA GLU A 7 25.39 4.03 -23.42
C GLU A 7 24.72 4.12 -22.05
N LYS A 8 24.70 5.33 -21.45
CA LYS A 8 23.99 5.57 -20.18
C LYS A 8 22.49 5.25 -20.29
N TYR A 9 21.88 5.58 -21.43
CA TYR A 9 20.48 5.28 -21.68
C TYR A 9 20.21 3.77 -21.78
N ARG A 10 21.07 3.02 -22.49
CA ARG A 10 20.97 1.55 -22.60
C ARG A 10 21.08 0.89 -21.23
N ILE A 11 22.08 1.26 -20.43
CA ILE A 11 22.30 0.70 -19.09
C ILE A 11 21.09 0.98 -18.20
N ARG A 12 20.60 2.23 -18.16
CA ARG A 12 19.42 2.60 -17.37
C ARG A 12 18.19 1.77 -17.74
N ASN A 13 17.94 1.58 -19.02
CA ASN A 13 16.80 0.80 -19.49
C ASN A 13 16.97 -0.71 -19.27
N SER A 14 18.20 -1.21 -19.33
CA SER A 14 18.52 -2.59 -18.96
C SER A 14 18.19 -2.83 -17.48
N ILE A 15 18.68 -1.97 -16.59
CA ILE A 15 18.41 -2.03 -15.14
C ILE A 15 16.91 -1.94 -14.87
N LYS A 16 16.19 -1.04 -15.54
CA LYS A 16 14.73 -0.92 -15.37
C LYS A 16 13.99 -2.20 -15.78
N ARG A 17 14.38 -2.81 -16.89
CA ARG A 17 13.77 -4.07 -17.38
C ARG A 17 14.04 -5.21 -16.41
N GLU A 18 15.28 -5.37 -15.98
CA GLU A 18 15.66 -6.42 -15.03
C GLU A 18 14.95 -6.23 -13.69
N SER A 19 14.95 -5.00 -13.16
CA SER A 19 14.24 -4.66 -11.91
C SER A 19 12.74 -4.94 -12.02
N LYS A 20 12.13 -4.69 -13.18
CA LYS A 20 10.71 -5.01 -13.42
C LYS A 20 10.50 -6.52 -13.41
N LYS A 21 11.31 -7.26 -14.15
CA LYS A 21 11.27 -8.72 -14.21
C LYS A 21 11.40 -9.34 -12.81
N SER A 22 12.38 -8.91 -12.01
CA SER A 22 12.57 -9.42 -10.66
C SER A 22 11.37 -9.14 -9.74
N LYS A 23 10.73 -7.97 -9.89
CA LYS A 23 9.52 -7.63 -9.12
C LYS A 23 8.34 -8.53 -9.50
N GLU A 24 8.14 -8.77 -10.79
CA GLU A 24 7.09 -9.66 -11.29
C GLU A 24 7.29 -11.08 -10.78
N THR A 25 8.50 -11.65 -10.93
CA THR A 25 8.81 -12.99 -10.43
C THR A 25 8.64 -13.13 -8.91
N PHE A 26 8.95 -12.06 -8.16
CA PHE A 26 8.74 -12.04 -6.72
C PHE A 26 7.26 -12.05 -6.37
N LEU A 27 6.45 -11.23 -7.03
CA LEU A 27 5.00 -11.20 -6.81
C LEU A 27 4.35 -12.53 -7.19
N ASP A 28 4.75 -13.14 -8.30
CA ASP A 28 4.26 -14.46 -8.73
C ASP A 28 4.57 -15.54 -7.70
N SER A 29 5.78 -15.53 -7.13
CA SER A 29 6.16 -16.47 -6.07
C SER A 29 5.28 -16.33 -4.82
N ILE A 30 4.89 -15.10 -4.45
CA ILE A 30 4.00 -14.89 -3.30
C ILE A 30 2.56 -15.27 -3.65
N PHE A 31 2.10 -14.99 -4.85
CA PHE A 31 0.76 -15.35 -5.28
C PHE A 31 0.58 -16.87 -5.35
N THR A 32 1.60 -17.60 -5.80
CA THR A 32 1.58 -19.07 -5.76
C THR A 32 1.53 -19.59 -4.32
N GLU A 33 2.32 -19.03 -3.40
CA GLU A 33 2.26 -19.38 -1.97
C GLU A 33 0.88 -19.10 -1.36
N LEU A 34 0.31 -17.92 -1.61
CA LEU A 34 -1.02 -17.53 -1.15
C LEU A 34 -2.10 -18.50 -1.65
N ASN A 35 -2.06 -18.86 -2.93
CA ASN A 35 -3.03 -19.79 -3.51
C ASN A 35 -2.95 -21.18 -2.86
N VAL A 36 -1.75 -21.66 -2.52
CA VAL A 36 -1.59 -22.93 -1.78
C VAL A 36 -2.22 -22.84 -0.39
N GLN A 37 -2.00 -21.73 0.32
CA GLN A 37 -2.57 -21.52 1.67
C GLN A 37 -4.11 -21.37 1.62
N LEU A 38 -4.64 -20.73 0.59
CA LEU A 38 -6.09 -20.59 0.40
C LEU A 38 -6.75 -21.92 0.03
N LYS A 39 -6.18 -22.68 -0.92
CA LYS A 39 -6.68 -24.01 -1.31
C LYS A 39 -6.64 -25.04 -0.18
N SER A 40 -5.69 -24.91 0.74
CA SER A 40 -5.59 -25.76 1.93
C SER A 40 -6.46 -25.29 3.11
N GLY A 41 -7.28 -24.24 2.93
CA GLY A 41 -8.16 -23.69 3.97
C GLY A 41 -7.43 -22.93 5.08
N GLN A 42 -6.13 -22.67 4.93
CA GLN A 42 -5.29 -22.03 5.95
C GLN A 42 -5.36 -20.49 5.85
N MET A 43 -6.57 -19.96 6.02
CA MET A 43 -6.91 -18.52 5.98
C MET A 43 -5.98 -17.63 6.82
N ASN A 44 -5.69 -18.03 8.07
CA ASN A 44 -4.83 -17.27 8.98
C ASN A 44 -3.40 -17.07 8.43
N LYS A 45 -2.87 -18.08 7.73
CA LYS A 45 -1.53 -18.00 7.13
C LYS A 45 -1.55 -17.14 5.88
N ALA A 46 -2.58 -17.29 5.03
CA ALA A 46 -2.78 -16.43 3.86
C ALA A 46 -2.87 -14.94 4.28
N TYR A 47 -3.65 -14.63 5.32
CA TYR A 47 -3.77 -13.27 5.85
C TYR A 47 -2.43 -12.69 6.32
N ARG A 48 -1.60 -13.48 7.03
CA ARG A 48 -0.26 -13.04 7.47
C ARG A 48 0.67 -12.75 6.28
N ILE A 49 0.60 -13.53 5.22
CA ILE A 49 1.41 -13.31 4.00
C ILE A 49 1.01 -11.99 3.35
N VAL A 50 -0.30 -11.75 3.16
CA VAL A 50 -0.82 -10.47 2.66
C VAL A 50 -0.34 -9.32 3.56
N GLN A 51 -0.52 -9.45 4.88
CA GLN A 51 -0.11 -8.42 5.83
C GLN A 51 1.40 -8.12 5.77
N LYS A 52 2.25 -9.11 5.47
CA LYS A 52 3.70 -8.92 5.33
C LYS A 52 4.09 -8.12 4.08
N ILE A 53 3.31 -8.22 3.01
CA ILE A 53 3.51 -7.44 1.77
C ILE A 53 3.06 -6.00 1.96
N PHE A 54 1.86 -5.82 2.54
CA PHE A 54 1.21 -4.52 2.68
C PHE A 54 1.62 -3.75 3.94
N ARG A 55 2.37 -4.36 4.87
CA ARG A 55 3.05 -3.59 5.93
C ARG A 55 4.09 -2.70 5.28
N ASP A 56 3.77 -1.42 5.16
CA ASP A 56 4.72 -0.36 4.84
C ASP A 56 6.00 -0.58 5.67
N ARG A 57 7.08 -0.98 5.00
CA ARG A 57 8.41 -0.89 5.62
C ARG A 57 8.69 0.60 5.76
N LYS A 58 8.32 1.19 6.90
CA LYS A 58 8.85 2.49 7.28
C LYS A 58 10.36 2.34 7.32
N ILE A 59 11.04 2.82 6.28
CA ILE A 59 12.49 2.93 6.26
C ILE A 59 12.82 3.72 7.52
N LYS A 60 13.47 3.07 8.50
CA LYS A 60 14.12 3.80 9.58
C LYS A 60 15.24 4.56 8.90
N LEU A 61 14.94 5.76 8.40
CA LEU A 61 15.95 6.72 7.99
C LEU A 61 16.78 6.98 9.24
N THR A 62 17.92 6.31 9.35
CA THR A 62 19.01 6.74 10.20
C THR A 62 19.57 8.00 9.54
N CYS A 63 18.82 9.09 9.67
CA CYS A 63 19.31 10.40 9.28
C CYS A 63 20.55 10.67 10.13
N ILE A 64 21.73 10.61 9.51
CA ILE A 64 22.94 11.23 10.05
C ILE A 64 22.62 12.71 10.11
N LYS A 65 22.22 13.18 11.30
CA LYS A 65 21.84 14.57 11.55
C LYS A 65 23.01 15.48 11.21
N ARG A 66 22.93 16.19 10.08
CA ARG A 66 23.55 17.51 10.01
C ARG A 66 22.67 18.51 10.77
N LYS A 67 23.34 19.36 11.52
CA LYS A 67 22.88 20.14 12.67
C LYS A 67 21.75 21.13 12.31
N LYS A 68 20.70 21.08 13.16
CA LYS A 68 19.65 22.07 13.49
C LYS A 68 19.04 22.93 12.38
N TRP A 69 17.75 22.76 12.16
CA TRP A 69 16.78 23.87 12.29
C TRP A 69 15.59 23.41 13.15
N ARG A 70 15.33 24.23 14.16
CA ARG A 70 14.11 24.34 14.98
C ARG A 70 12.97 24.62 13.99
N ASP A 71 11.84 23.91 14.02
CA ASP A 71 10.78 24.29 14.95
C ASP A 71 10.01 23.13 15.57
N SER A 72 9.54 23.47 16.76
CA SER A 72 8.92 22.63 17.76
C SER A 72 7.47 22.33 17.40
N VAL A 73 7.10 21.06 17.30
CA VAL A 73 5.82 20.59 17.86
C VAL A 73 6.09 19.34 18.68
N SER A 74 5.57 19.40 19.89
CA SER A 74 5.87 18.63 21.08
C SER A 74 5.59 17.13 20.99
N ARG A 75 6.49 16.39 21.66
CA ARG A 75 6.39 15.02 22.17
C ARG A 75 5.03 14.65 22.78
N THR A 76 4.66 13.37 22.62
CA THR A 76 4.29 12.42 23.69
C THR A 76 4.30 11.00 23.08
N ARG A 77 5.31 10.18 23.35
CA ARG A 77 5.40 9.17 24.44
C ARG A 77 4.22 8.19 24.50
N ASN A 78 4.56 6.92 24.27
CA ASN A 78 4.02 5.69 24.85
C ASN A 78 2.55 5.69 25.30
N SER A 79 1.75 4.85 24.65
CA SER A 79 0.82 3.98 25.36
C SER A 79 0.50 2.80 24.45
N GLU A 80 0.48 1.60 25.02
CA GLU A 80 -0.12 0.39 24.48
C GLU A 80 -1.54 0.71 23.99
N GLY A 81 -1.67 1.06 22.72
CA GLY A 81 -2.95 1.35 22.10
C GLY A 81 -3.48 0.05 21.54
N LYS A 82 -4.37 -0.60 22.30
CA LYS A 82 -5.26 -1.66 21.81
C LYS A 82 -5.62 -1.39 20.35
N ASP A 83 -5.46 -2.40 19.49
CA ASP A 83 -6.02 -2.43 18.14
C ASP A 83 -7.52 -2.13 18.23
N ARG A 84 -7.90 -0.85 18.25
CA ARG A 84 -9.31 -0.45 18.13
C ARG A 84 -9.66 -0.77 16.69
N ALA A 85 -10.34 -1.90 16.50
CA ALA A 85 -10.98 -2.24 15.25
C ALA A 85 -11.79 -1.01 14.80
N ILE A 86 -11.47 -0.48 13.61
CA ILE A 86 -12.20 0.63 13.03
C ILE A 86 -13.61 0.11 12.75
N LEU A 87 -14.60 0.68 13.44
CA LEU A 87 -15.99 0.32 13.24
C LEU A 87 -16.44 0.76 11.84
N LYS A 88 -17.36 0.02 11.23
CA LYS A 88 -17.95 0.36 9.91
C LYS A 88 -18.41 1.82 9.85
N GLU A 89 -19.02 2.30 10.92
CA GLU A 89 -19.49 3.69 11.06
C GLU A 89 -18.36 4.72 11.04
N GLU A 90 -17.21 4.42 11.67
CA GLU A 90 -16.04 5.31 11.67
C GLU A 90 -15.42 5.38 10.27
N PHE A 91 -15.38 4.23 9.58
CA PHE A 91 -14.91 4.16 8.19
C PHE A 91 -15.83 4.94 7.24
N GLU A 92 -17.15 4.80 7.36
CA GLU A 92 -18.12 5.55 6.54
C GLU A 92 -18.07 7.07 6.81
N LYS A 93 -17.90 7.48 8.07
CA LYS A 93 -17.68 8.90 8.41
C LYS A 93 -16.41 9.44 7.75
N ALA A 94 -15.33 8.66 7.69
CA ALA A 94 -14.11 9.04 6.99
C ALA A 94 -14.30 9.09 5.47
N LEU A 95 -15.03 8.12 4.90
CA LEU A 95 -15.36 8.06 3.47
C LEU A 95 -16.19 9.28 3.02
N ASN A 96 -17.15 9.71 3.84
CA ASN A 96 -17.99 10.89 3.56
C ASN A 96 -17.21 12.21 3.68
N LYS A 97 -16.14 12.24 4.48
CA LYS A 97 -15.23 13.40 4.58
C LYS A 97 -14.30 13.56 3.39
N LEU A 98 -14.10 12.53 2.56
CA LEU A 98 -13.38 12.68 1.30
C LEU A 98 -14.15 13.63 0.37
N LYS A 99 -13.52 14.74 -0.02
CA LYS A 99 -14.09 15.66 -1.01
C LYS A 99 -13.96 15.06 -2.40
N ASP A 100 -15.03 15.17 -3.18
CA ASP A 100 -15.02 14.84 -4.60
C ASP A 100 -14.14 15.85 -5.36
N ARG A 101 -13.57 15.44 -6.49
CA ARG A 101 -12.67 16.24 -7.35
C ARG A 101 -11.35 16.68 -6.73
N ASN A 102 -10.94 16.09 -5.61
CA ASN A 102 -9.59 16.27 -5.10
C ASN A 102 -8.57 15.64 -6.05
N ALA A 103 -7.41 16.30 -6.19
CA ALA A 103 -6.30 15.77 -6.97
C ALA A 103 -5.96 14.35 -6.49
N SER A 104 -5.83 13.42 -7.43
CA SER A 104 -5.50 12.05 -7.11
C SER A 104 -4.10 11.98 -6.51
N GLY A 105 -3.94 11.12 -5.51
CA GLY A 105 -2.66 10.91 -4.83
C GLY A 105 -1.62 10.27 -5.76
N VAL A 106 -0.50 9.81 -5.18
CA VAL A 106 0.60 9.15 -5.94
C VAL A 106 0.10 7.98 -6.80
N ASP A 107 -0.96 7.29 -6.36
CA ASP A 107 -1.56 6.15 -7.05
C ASP A 107 -2.56 6.54 -8.15
N LYS A 108 -2.75 7.85 -8.41
CA LYS A 108 -3.68 8.40 -9.40
C LYS A 108 -5.15 7.95 -9.24
N MET A 109 -5.53 7.40 -8.09
CA MET A 109 -6.92 7.00 -7.83
C MET A 109 -7.76 8.19 -7.35
N PRO A 110 -8.88 8.50 -8.02
CA PRO A 110 -9.78 9.57 -7.61
C PRO A 110 -10.69 9.13 -6.46
N ALA A 111 -11.05 10.07 -5.58
CA ALA A 111 -11.88 9.81 -4.40
C ALA A 111 -13.26 9.23 -4.77
N GLU A 112 -13.82 9.63 -5.91
CA GLU A 112 -15.10 9.13 -6.43
C GLU A 112 -15.05 7.63 -6.72
N PHE A 113 -13.90 7.14 -7.19
CA PHE A 113 -13.73 5.72 -7.48
C PHE A 113 -13.79 4.89 -6.20
N ILE A 114 -13.12 5.35 -5.14
CA ILE A 114 -13.10 4.68 -3.83
C ILE A 114 -14.52 4.62 -3.24
N LYS A 115 -15.25 5.73 -3.28
CA LYS A 115 -16.66 5.79 -2.83
C LYS A 115 -17.57 4.85 -3.62
N LYS A 116 -17.41 4.80 -4.95
CA LYS A 116 -18.24 3.95 -5.83
C LYS A 116 -17.98 2.46 -5.61
N GLN A 117 -16.73 2.05 -5.44
CA GLN A 117 -16.38 0.66 -5.18
C GLN A 117 -16.91 0.21 -3.81
N TRP A 118 -16.86 1.06 -2.79
CA TRP A 118 -17.41 0.75 -1.47
C TRP A 118 -18.92 0.44 -1.52
N ARG A 119 -19.71 1.27 -2.22
CA ARG A 119 -21.16 1.05 -2.35
C ARG A 119 -21.50 -0.25 -3.05
N LYS A 120 -20.80 -0.57 -4.14
CA LYS A 120 -20.96 -1.84 -4.87
C LYS A 120 -20.64 -3.05 -4.00
N HIS A 121 -19.61 -2.94 -3.17
CA HIS A 121 -19.22 -4.03 -2.28
C HIS A 121 -20.26 -4.28 -1.18
N GLN A 122 -20.92 -3.22 -0.68
CA GLN A 122 -22.02 -3.36 0.28
C GLN A 122 -23.25 -4.06 -0.33
N GLU A 123 -23.62 -3.74 -1.57
CA GLU A 123 -24.68 -4.45 -2.29
C GLU A 123 -24.33 -5.93 -2.46
N TYR A 124 -23.11 -6.25 -2.90
CA TYR A 124 -22.68 -7.62 -3.12
C TYR A 124 -22.69 -8.48 -1.84
N ILE A 125 -22.27 -7.92 -0.70
CA ILE A 125 -22.31 -8.60 0.61
C ILE A 125 -23.77 -8.85 1.07
N LEU A 126 -24.70 -7.95 0.73
CA LEU A 126 -26.13 -8.14 1.02
C LEU A 126 -26.76 -9.24 0.17
N TYR A 127 -26.33 -9.40 -1.09
CA TYR A 127 -26.84 -10.44 -1.99
C TYR A 127 -26.32 -11.86 -1.69
N GLU A 128 -25.15 -12.00 -1.06
CA GLU A 128 -24.63 -13.32 -0.62
C GLU A 128 -25.20 -13.79 0.73
N LEU A 129 -25.97 -12.95 1.43
CA LEU A 129 -26.58 -13.24 2.74
C LEU A 129 -28.11 -13.48 2.66
N VAL A 130 -28.68 -13.56 1.46
CA VAL A 130 -30.08 -13.95 1.18
C VAL A 130 -30.10 -15.31 0.54
#